data_AF-A0A3D3E9T4-F1
#
_entry.id   AF-A0A3D3E9T4-F1
#
_cell.length_a   1.000
_cell.length_b   1.000
_cell.length_c   1.000
_cell.angle_alpha   90.00
_cell.angle_beta   90.00
_cell.angle_gamma   90.00
#
_symmetry.space_group_name_H-M   'P 1'
#
loop_
_entity.id
_entity.type
_entity.pdbx_description
1 polymer ?
#
loop_
_entity_poly.entity_id
_entity_poly.type
_entity_poly.pdbx_seq_one_letter_code
_entity_poly.pdbx_strand_id
1 'polypeptide(L)'
;NCQSGLAGISFGNFLIKRVAGHLRQELPNLSRFVTLSPVPGLMKWMSAAHPDLATEFSGVDDSFWSEKSERLQADFTRAAFEYLTVSGRPDGLPNDPVARFHLGNGAFLEQLNYGGDRSPKAVAQAGGLMVNYLYDLDVVEKNHEEFNKTKAVPLSSGVKALMKSL
;
A
#
# COMPACT_ATOMS: atom_id res chain seq x y z
N ASN A 1 -8.72 4.52 -13.56
CA ASN A 1 -9.38 4.35 -14.88
C ASN A 1 -9.90 5.68 -15.36
N CYS A 2 -9.50 6.10 -16.57
CA CYS A 2 -9.88 7.38 -17.16
C CYS A 2 -11.32 7.40 -17.72
N GLN A 3 -11.95 6.23 -17.81
CA GLN A 3 -13.31 6.05 -18.32
C GLN A 3 -14.18 5.47 -17.19
N SER A 4 -15.19 6.22 -16.77
CA SER A 4 -16.16 5.77 -15.75
C SER A 4 -16.92 4.51 -16.21
N GLY A 5 -17.22 4.40 -17.51
CA GLY A 5 -17.88 3.24 -18.12
C GLY A 5 -17.07 1.95 -18.13
N LEU A 6 -15.79 1.99 -17.74
CA LEU A 6 -14.91 0.81 -17.63
C LEU A 6 -14.58 0.48 -16.16
N ALA A 7 -15.34 1.04 -15.21
CA ALA A 7 -15.22 0.67 -13.81
C ALA A 7 -15.56 -0.81 -13.61
N GLY A 8 -14.62 -1.58 -13.06
CA GLY A 8 -14.78 -3.03 -12.84
C GLY A 8 -14.35 -3.92 -14.01
N ILE A 9 -14.02 -3.37 -15.19
CA ILE A 9 -13.45 -4.15 -16.29
C ILE A 9 -11.93 -4.28 -16.10
N SER A 10 -11.45 -5.51 -15.96
CA SER A 10 -10.02 -5.80 -15.94
C SER A 10 -9.46 -5.74 -17.37
N PHE A 11 -8.44 -4.92 -17.59
CA PHE A 11 -7.68 -4.86 -18.85
C PHE A 11 -6.58 -5.93 -18.92
N GLY A 12 -6.72 -6.99 -18.13
CA GLY A 12 -5.68 -7.98 -17.86
C GLY A 12 -4.84 -7.59 -16.64
N ASN A 13 -4.49 -8.61 -15.87
CA ASN A 13 -3.39 -8.51 -14.91
C ASN A 13 -2.08 -8.45 -15.73
N PHE A 14 -1.02 -7.82 -15.20
CA PHE A 14 0.29 -7.61 -15.86
C PHE A 14 0.47 -6.31 -16.67
N LEU A 15 -0.39 -5.31 -16.50
CA LEU A 15 -0.15 -3.97 -17.10
C LEU A 15 1.22 -3.44 -16.66
N ILE A 16 1.52 -3.51 -15.36
CA ILE A 16 2.78 -3.00 -14.81
C ILE A 16 3.98 -3.87 -15.22
N LYS A 17 3.81 -5.20 -15.31
CA LYS A 17 4.86 -6.10 -15.82
C LYS A 17 5.28 -5.71 -17.24
N ARG A 18 4.32 -5.40 -18.13
CA ARG A 18 4.62 -4.99 -19.51
C ARG A 18 5.43 -3.69 -19.55
N VAL A 19 4.99 -2.69 -18.79
CA VAL A 19 5.70 -1.38 -18.71
C VAL A 19 7.11 -1.56 -18.15
N ALA A 20 7.25 -2.26 -17.02
CA ALA A 20 8.57 -2.50 -16.42
C ALA A 20 9.48 -3.37 -17.32
N GLY A 21 8.91 -4.33 -18.05
CA GLY A 21 9.63 -5.13 -19.05
C GLY A 21 10.17 -4.29 -20.20
N HIS A 22 9.37 -3.37 -20.76
CA HIS A 22 9.83 -2.43 -21.78
C HIS A 22 10.93 -1.51 -21.24
N LEU A 23 10.75 -0.95 -20.04
CA LEU A 23 11.76 -0.08 -19.42
C LEU A 23 13.09 -0.82 -19.18
N ARG A 24 13.06 -2.09 -18.77
CA ARG A 24 14.28 -2.91 -18.61
C ARG A 24 15.01 -3.16 -19.93
N GLN A 25 14.30 -3.20 -21.06
CA GLN A 25 14.90 -3.34 -22.38
C GLN A 25 15.58 -2.03 -22.84
N GLU A 26 14.93 -0.89 -22.61
CA GLU A 26 15.48 0.42 -22.97
C GLU A 26 16.61 0.88 -22.03
N LEU A 27 16.48 0.55 -20.74
CA LEU A 27 17.38 0.95 -19.67
C LEU A 27 17.89 -0.31 -18.95
N PRO A 28 18.89 -1.03 -19.50
CA PRO A 28 19.34 -2.32 -18.97
C PRO A 28 19.89 -2.27 -17.54
N ASN A 29 20.31 -1.08 -17.08
CA ASN A 29 20.76 -0.85 -15.69
C ASN A 29 19.60 -0.62 -14.70
N LEU A 30 18.36 -0.47 -15.19
CA LEU A 30 17.17 -0.31 -14.35
C LEU A 30 16.69 -1.68 -13.87
N SER A 31 17.00 -2.00 -12.61
CA SER A 31 16.74 -3.31 -12.01
C SER A 31 15.62 -3.31 -10.96
N ARG A 32 15.17 -2.15 -10.49
CA ARG A 32 14.22 -2.03 -9.38
C ARG A 32 13.01 -1.19 -9.77
N PHE A 33 11.83 -1.81 -9.72
CA PHE A 33 10.56 -1.21 -10.10
C PHE A 33 9.66 -1.10 -8.88
N VAL A 34 9.49 0.12 -8.35
CA VAL A 34 8.65 0.39 -7.18
C VAL A 34 7.64 1.49 -7.48
N THR A 35 6.49 1.43 -6.83
CA THR A 35 5.47 2.49 -6.87
C THR A 35 5.56 3.38 -5.65
N LEU A 36 4.90 4.54 -5.66
CA LEU A 36 4.56 5.29 -4.46
C LEU A 36 3.06 5.54 -4.49
N SER A 37 2.32 4.74 -3.71
CA SER A 37 0.88 4.56 -3.86
C SER A 37 0.11 5.10 -2.65
N PRO A 38 -1.07 5.72 -2.86
CA PRO A 38 -1.94 6.12 -1.76
C PRO A 38 -2.63 4.90 -1.13
N VAL A 39 -3.15 5.07 0.09
CA VAL A 39 -3.86 4.02 0.85
C VAL A 39 -5.28 4.49 1.22
N PRO A 40 -6.15 4.70 0.22
CA PRO A 40 -7.48 5.26 0.46
C PRO A 40 -8.32 4.38 1.41
N GLY A 41 -8.96 5.03 2.37
CA GLY A 41 -9.87 4.37 3.31
C GLY A 41 -9.21 3.85 4.59
N LEU A 42 -7.88 3.97 4.72
CA LEU A 42 -7.18 3.61 5.96
C LEU A 42 -7.72 4.38 7.16
N MET A 43 -7.88 5.71 7.10
CA MET A 43 -8.40 6.46 8.25
C MET A 43 -9.84 6.09 8.59
N LYS A 44 -10.66 5.81 7.58
CA LYS A 44 -12.03 5.32 7.81
C LYS A 44 -12.04 4.00 8.58
N TRP A 45 -11.16 3.07 8.20
CA TRP A 45 -10.99 1.81 8.93
C TRP A 45 -10.40 2.04 10.32
N MET A 46 -9.40 2.91 10.45
CA MET A 46 -8.72 3.22 11.70
C MET A 46 -9.67 3.85 12.71
N SER A 47 -10.60 4.72 12.29
CA SER A 47 -11.63 5.27 13.19
C SER A 47 -12.54 4.19 13.82
N ALA A 48 -12.68 3.02 13.19
CA ALA A 48 -13.45 1.90 13.73
C ALA A 48 -12.59 0.94 14.56
N ALA A 49 -11.35 0.64 14.11
CA ALA A 49 -10.47 -0.33 14.75
C ALA A 49 -9.60 0.25 15.89
N HIS A 50 -9.16 1.50 15.73
CA HIS A 50 -8.26 2.24 16.64
C HIS A 50 -8.71 3.71 16.78
N PRO A 51 -9.87 3.97 17.39
CA PRO A 51 -10.48 5.31 17.44
C PRO A 51 -9.60 6.37 18.12
N ASP A 52 -8.88 6.00 19.18
CA ASP A 52 -7.98 6.92 19.90
C ASP A 52 -6.84 7.39 18.98
N LEU A 53 -6.22 6.45 18.27
CA LEU A 53 -5.17 6.75 17.30
C LEU A 53 -5.70 7.57 16.12
N ALA A 54 -6.89 7.27 15.61
CA ALA A 54 -7.49 8.03 14.51
C ALA A 54 -7.77 9.50 14.88
N THR A 55 -8.12 9.75 16.15
CA THR A 55 -8.43 11.09 16.65
C THR A 55 -7.19 11.99 16.63
N GLU A 56 -6.00 11.44 16.83
CA GLU A 56 -4.74 12.21 16.77
C GLU A 56 -4.46 12.85 15.41
N PHE A 57 -5.04 12.31 14.33
CA PHE A 57 -4.89 12.80 12.95
C PHE A 57 -6.04 13.71 12.50
N SER A 58 -7.02 13.98 13.37
CA SER A 58 -8.17 14.82 13.05
C SER A 58 -7.84 16.31 13.17
N GLY A 59 -8.06 17.08 12.09
CA GLY A 59 -7.85 18.53 12.10
C GLY A 59 -6.39 18.96 12.24
N VAL A 60 -5.45 18.09 11.86
CA VAL A 60 -4.02 18.38 11.96
C VAL A 60 -3.58 19.45 10.94
N ASP A 61 -2.61 20.24 11.36
CA ASP A 61 -1.92 21.23 10.54
C ASP A 61 -0.42 20.87 10.40
N ASP A 62 0.38 21.78 9.86
CA ASP A 62 1.81 21.54 9.66
C ASP A 62 2.57 21.30 10.98
N SER A 63 2.07 21.80 12.12
CA SER A 63 2.70 21.62 13.43
C SER A 63 2.58 20.19 13.97
N PHE A 64 1.62 19.41 13.46
CA PHE A 64 1.45 18.00 13.81
C PHE A 64 2.70 17.19 13.48
N TRP A 65 3.36 17.48 12.35
CA TRP A 65 4.53 16.76 11.83
C TRP A 65 5.85 17.12 12.55
N SER A 66 5.77 17.15 13.88
CA SER A 66 6.85 17.39 14.84
C SER A 66 6.98 16.18 15.80
N GLU A 67 7.57 16.38 16.99
CA GLU A 67 7.71 15.34 18.02
C GLU A 67 6.40 14.58 18.32
N LYS A 68 5.24 15.25 18.22
CA LYS A 68 3.94 14.58 18.41
C LYS A 68 3.73 13.45 17.41
N SER A 69 3.98 13.69 16.13
CA SER A 69 3.81 12.70 15.07
C SER A 69 4.82 11.54 15.19
N GLU A 70 6.05 11.83 15.61
CA GLU A 70 7.09 10.82 15.82
C GLU A 70 6.69 9.79 16.90
N ARG A 71 6.08 10.26 17.99
CA ARG A 71 5.57 9.38 19.07
C ARG A 71 4.47 8.42 18.60
N LEU A 72 3.70 8.80 17.57
CA LEU A 72 2.59 8.01 17.05
C LEU A 72 3.02 7.04 15.94
N GLN A 73 4.22 7.21 15.37
CA GLN A 73 4.64 6.51 14.16
C GLN A 73 4.62 5.00 14.32
N ALA A 74 5.08 4.46 15.45
CA ALA A 74 5.14 3.01 15.66
C ALA A 74 3.74 2.37 15.68
N ASP A 75 2.85 2.90 16.51
CA ASP A 75 1.47 2.41 16.66
C ASP A 75 0.67 2.60 15.37
N PHE A 76 0.85 3.75 14.71
CA PHE A 76 0.27 4.01 13.39
C PHE A 76 0.75 3.00 12.35
N THR A 77 2.05 2.74 12.28
CA THR A 77 2.62 1.81 11.31
C THR A 77 2.10 0.39 11.53
N ARG A 78 1.94 -0.05 12.79
CA ARG A 78 1.34 -1.35 13.13
C ARG A 78 -0.12 -1.45 12.67
N ALA A 79 -0.95 -0.48 13.02
CA ALA A 79 -2.35 -0.44 12.62
C ALA A 79 -2.52 -0.38 11.09
N ALA A 80 -1.69 0.43 10.41
CA ALA A 80 -1.68 0.50 8.96
C ALA A 80 -1.25 -0.82 8.30
N PHE A 81 -0.25 -1.50 8.86
CA PHE A 81 0.18 -2.82 8.39
C PHE A 81 -0.93 -3.86 8.55
N GLU A 82 -1.64 -3.86 9.68
CA GLU A 82 -2.82 -4.69 9.90
C GLU A 82 -3.89 -4.44 8.83
N TYR A 83 -4.27 -3.18 8.59
CA TYR A 83 -5.24 -2.82 7.56
C TYR A 83 -4.87 -3.35 6.16
N LEU A 84 -3.57 -3.29 5.83
CA LEU A 84 -3.05 -3.74 4.54
C LEU A 84 -2.99 -5.25 4.41
N THR A 85 -2.87 -6.01 5.51
CA THR A 85 -2.56 -7.45 5.49
C THR A 85 -3.66 -8.35 6.00
N VAL A 86 -4.52 -7.87 6.90
CA VAL A 86 -5.63 -8.62 7.50
C VAL A 86 -6.95 -8.17 6.86
N SER A 87 -7.58 -9.07 6.10
CA SER A 87 -8.83 -8.76 5.42
C SER A 87 -10.03 -8.79 6.38
N GLY A 88 -10.82 -7.71 6.38
CA GLY A 88 -12.17 -7.69 6.95
C GLY A 88 -13.26 -7.97 5.90
N ARG A 89 -12.90 -8.39 4.69
CA ARG A 89 -13.83 -8.59 3.58
C ARG A 89 -14.29 -10.05 3.48
N PRO A 90 -15.54 -10.32 3.05
CA PRO A 90 -16.02 -11.69 2.84
C PRO A 90 -15.26 -12.47 1.76
N ASP A 91 -14.65 -11.77 0.80
CA ASP A 91 -13.88 -12.38 -0.30
C ASP A 91 -12.40 -12.62 0.05
N GLY A 92 -11.98 -12.29 1.28
CA GLY A 92 -10.61 -12.44 1.76
C GLY A 92 -9.60 -11.50 1.12
N LEU A 93 -9.99 -10.63 0.18
CA LEU A 93 -9.07 -9.70 -0.46
C LEU A 93 -8.64 -8.58 0.51
N PRO A 94 -7.47 -7.95 0.32
CA PRO A 94 -7.05 -6.78 1.09
C PRO A 94 -8.13 -5.69 1.15
N ASN A 95 -8.22 -4.98 2.28
CA ASN A 95 -9.23 -3.94 2.49
C ASN A 95 -9.03 -2.74 1.54
N ASP A 96 -7.77 -2.40 1.28
CA ASP A 96 -7.37 -1.28 0.43
C ASP A 96 -7.53 -1.62 -1.07
N PRO A 97 -8.29 -0.83 -1.86
CA PRO A 97 -8.42 -1.05 -3.30
C PRO A 97 -7.10 -0.95 -4.06
N VAL A 98 -6.18 -0.10 -3.62
CA VAL A 98 -4.90 0.11 -4.30
C VAL A 98 -3.97 -1.08 -4.06
N ALA A 99 -3.95 -1.63 -2.84
CA ALA A 99 -3.31 -2.90 -2.51
C ALA A 99 -3.86 -4.03 -3.38
N ARG A 100 -5.19 -4.18 -3.49
CA ARG A 100 -5.80 -5.19 -4.37
C ARG A 100 -5.29 -5.07 -5.80
N PHE A 101 -5.16 -3.86 -6.33
CA PHE A 101 -4.64 -3.63 -7.67
C PHE A 101 -3.17 -4.06 -7.81
N HIS A 102 -2.27 -3.60 -6.94
CA HIS A 102 -0.84 -3.90 -7.06
C HIS A 102 -0.52 -5.37 -6.78
N LEU A 103 -1.10 -5.93 -5.72
CA LEU A 103 -0.93 -7.34 -5.36
C LEU A 103 -1.56 -8.25 -6.40
N GLY A 104 -2.72 -7.86 -6.93
CA GLY A 104 -3.34 -8.50 -8.09
C GLY A 104 -2.52 -8.39 -9.38
N ASN A 105 -1.52 -7.51 -9.46
CA ASN A 105 -0.54 -7.47 -10.54
C ASN A 105 0.79 -8.15 -10.18
N GLY A 106 0.87 -8.84 -9.04
CA GLY A 106 2.03 -9.63 -8.63
C GLY A 106 3.10 -8.84 -7.87
N ALA A 107 2.78 -7.66 -7.32
CA ALA A 107 3.71 -6.89 -6.51
C ALA A 107 3.85 -7.43 -5.07
N PHE A 108 4.95 -7.08 -4.41
CA PHE A 108 5.11 -7.19 -2.96
C PHE A 108 4.74 -5.88 -2.27
N LEU A 109 4.20 -5.96 -1.06
CA LEU A 109 4.20 -4.83 -0.13
C LEU A 109 5.65 -4.59 0.33
N GLU A 110 6.22 -3.45 -0.07
CA GLU A 110 7.66 -3.20 0.01
C GLU A 110 8.07 -2.30 1.18
N GLN A 111 7.33 -1.22 1.41
CA GLN A 111 7.65 -0.22 2.43
C GLN A 111 6.42 0.61 2.78
N LEU A 112 6.26 0.92 4.08
CA LEU A 112 5.26 1.84 4.60
C LEU A 112 5.94 3.18 4.85
N ASN A 113 5.47 4.24 4.20
CA ASN A 113 6.02 5.59 4.27
C ASN A 113 5.13 6.47 5.14
N TYR A 114 5.34 6.42 6.44
CA TYR A 114 4.65 7.30 7.39
C TYR A 114 4.97 8.77 7.09
N GLY A 115 3.94 9.62 6.97
CA GLY A 115 4.10 11.02 6.58
C GLY A 115 4.62 11.23 5.15
N GLY A 116 4.44 10.25 4.27
CA GLY A 116 4.86 10.30 2.86
C GLY A 116 4.08 11.30 2.00
N ASP A 117 2.83 11.60 2.35
CA ASP A 117 2.05 12.69 1.78
C ASP A 117 1.33 13.45 2.88
N ARG A 118 1.81 14.66 3.19
CA ARG A 118 1.28 15.51 4.27
C ARG A 118 0.14 16.41 3.82
N SER A 119 -0.32 16.30 2.57
CA SER A 119 -1.43 17.11 2.08
C SER A 119 -2.71 16.82 2.89
N PRO A 120 -3.60 17.82 3.08
CA PRO A 120 -4.84 17.62 3.83
C PRO A 120 -5.69 16.45 3.32
N LYS A 121 -5.67 16.22 2.01
CA LYS A 121 -6.36 15.09 1.37
C LYS A 121 -5.78 13.74 1.80
N ALA A 122 -4.46 13.57 1.74
CA ALA A 122 -3.82 12.30 2.08
C ALA A 122 -3.89 12.02 3.58
N VAL A 123 -3.81 13.06 4.42
CA VAL A 123 -4.07 12.96 5.86
C VAL A 123 -5.48 12.47 6.12
N ALA A 124 -6.49 13.09 5.52
CA ALA A 124 -7.88 12.68 5.71
C ALA A 124 -8.16 11.24 5.24
N GLN A 125 -7.49 10.79 4.18
CA GLN A 125 -7.71 9.45 3.62
C GLN A 125 -6.91 8.35 4.33
N ALA A 126 -5.69 8.66 4.75
CA ALA A 126 -4.68 7.66 5.13
C ALA A 126 -3.68 8.11 6.20
N GLY A 127 -3.94 9.19 6.96
CA GLY A 127 -3.01 9.68 7.99
C GLY A 127 -1.66 10.12 7.40
N GLY A 128 -1.64 10.45 6.11
CA GLY A 128 -0.45 10.79 5.35
C GLY A 128 0.44 9.60 4.96
N LEU A 129 -0.03 8.37 5.16
CA LEU A 129 0.66 7.16 4.71
C LEU A 129 0.69 7.05 3.19
N MET A 130 1.86 6.73 2.66
CA MET A 130 2.02 6.17 1.33
C MET A 130 2.69 4.80 1.42
N VAL A 131 2.56 3.99 0.37
CA VAL A 131 3.13 2.64 0.33
C VAL A 131 3.91 2.44 -0.95
N ASN A 132 5.08 1.81 -0.84
CA ASN A 132 5.76 1.26 -2.01
C ASN A 132 5.30 -0.16 -2.27
N TYR A 133 4.98 -0.47 -3.53
CA TYR A 133 4.82 -1.83 -4.01
C TYR A 133 5.97 -2.18 -4.95
N LEU A 134 6.67 -3.29 -4.70
CA LEU A 134 7.80 -3.76 -5.49
C LEU A 134 7.34 -4.75 -6.55
N TYR A 135 7.72 -4.50 -7.80
CA TYR A 135 7.55 -5.42 -8.92
C TYR A 135 8.88 -6.09 -9.25
N ASP A 136 9.06 -7.30 -8.72
CA ASP A 136 10.15 -8.18 -9.12
C ASP A 136 9.75 -8.97 -10.38
N LEU A 137 10.32 -8.60 -11.52
CA LEU A 137 9.97 -9.16 -12.83
C LEU A 137 10.25 -10.66 -12.94
N ASP A 138 11.16 -11.20 -12.12
CA ASP A 138 11.55 -12.60 -12.19
C ASP A 138 10.53 -13.50 -11.47
N VAL A 139 9.74 -12.94 -10.53
CA VAL A 139 8.74 -13.69 -9.74
C VAL A 139 7.32 -13.13 -9.81
N VAL A 140 7.08 -12.04 -10.53
CA VAL A 140 5.77 -11.34 -10.58
C VAL A 140 4.60 -12.25 -10.97
N GLU A 141 4.79 -13.20 -11.91
CA GLU A 141 3.73 -14.14 -12.31
C GLU A 141 3.43 -15.15 -11.22
N LYS A 142 4.46 -15.74 -10.62
CA LYS A 142 4.32 -16.64 -9.48
C LYS A 142 3.60 -15.94 -8.32
N ASN A 143 3.98 -14.71 -8.04
CA ASN A 143 3.40 -13.92 -6.96
C ASN A 143 1.93 -13.58 -7.24
N HIS A 144 1.61 -13.24 -8.49
CA HIS A 144 0.22 -13.04 -8.95
C HIS A 144 -0.65 -14.27 -8.72
N GLU A 145 -0.16 -15.44 -9.16
CA GLU A 145 -0.89 -16.70 -8.97
C GLU A 145 -1.08 -17.04 -7.49
N GLU A 146 -0.03 -16.89 -6.68
CA GLU A 146 -0.08 -17.19 -5.25
C GLU A 146 -1.08 -16.28 -4.53
N PHE A 147 -1.03 -14.97 -4.80
CA PHE A 147 -1.99 -14.01 -4.25
C PHE A 147 -3.42 -14.34 -4.68
N ASN A 148 -3.64 -14.74 -5.93
CA ASN A 148 -4.97 -15.13 -6.38
C ASN A 148 -5.52 -16.37 -5.67
N LYS A 149 -4.65 -17.34 -5.35
CA LYS A 149 -5.02 -18.58 -4.66
C LYS A 149 -5.27 -18.36 -3.17
N THR A 150 -4.34 -17.68 -2.49
CA THR A 150 -4.32 -17.62 -1.02
C THR A 150 -4.91 -16.32 -0.45
N LYS A 151 -4.96 -15.26 -1.27
CA LYS A 151 -5.24 -13.88 -0.85
C LYS A 151 -4.27 -13.31 0.19
N ALA A 152 -3.20 -14.05 0.52
CA ALA A 152 -2.19 -13.63 1.47
C ALA A 152 -1.32 -12.53 0.84
N VAL A 153 -1.10 -11.45 1.58
CA VAL A 153 -0.31 -10.31 1.10
C VAL A 153 1.18 -10.69 1.04
N PRO A 154 1.81 -10.69 -0.15
CA PRO A 154 3.23 -10.91 -0.30
C PRO A 154 4.02 -9.75 0.31
N LEU A 155 4.93 -10.06 1.23
CA LEU A 155 5.74 -9.06 1.93
C LEU A 155 7.21 -9.15 1.52
N SER A 156 7.85 -8.00 1.32
CA SER A 156 9.30 -7.92 1.15
C SER A 156 10.06 -8.27 2.44
N SER A 157 11.35 -8.54 2.34
CA SER A 157 12.22 -8.71 3.51
C SER A 157 12.29 -7.43 4.36
N GLY A 158 12.27 -6.26 3.73
CA GLY A 158 12.32 -4.95 4.40
C GLY A 158 11.12 -4.73 5.32
N VAL A 159 9.89 -4.92 4.80
CA VAL A 159 8.68 -4.79 5.63
C VAL A 159 8.62 -5.85 6.72
N LYS A 160 9.03 -7.10 6.44
CA LYS A 160 9.11 -8.14 7.49
C LYS A 160 10.09 -7.75 8.60
N ALA A 161 11.22 -7.13 8.28
CA ALA A 161 12.18 -6.66 9.27
C ALA A 161 11.63 -5.48 10.08
N LEU A 162 11.03 -4.49 9.41
CA LEU A 162 10.35 -3.36 10.06
C LEU A 162 9.32 -3.83 11.07
N MET A 163 8.45 -4.77 10.69
CA MET A 163 7.39 -5.24 11.58
C MET A 163 7.92 -6.07 12.77
N LYS A 164 9.13 -6.61 12.69
CA LYS A 164 9.79 -7.29 13.82
C LYS A 164 10.47 -6.29 14.77
N SER A 165 10.90 -5.13 14.28
CA SER A 165 11.59 -4.12 15.08
C SER A 165 10.66 -3.14 15.77
N LEU A 166 9.48 -2.91 15.19
CA LEU A 166 8.41 -2.19 15.86
C LEU A 166 7.92 -3.02 17.03
#